data_AF-D8FHX0-F1
#
_entry.id   AF-D8FHX0-F1
#
_cell.length_a   1.000
_cell.length_b   1.000
_cell.length_c   1.000
_cell.angle_alpha   90.00
_cell.angle_beta   90.00
_cell.angle_gamma   90.00
#
_symmetry.space_group_name_H-M   'P 1'
#
loop_
_entity.id
_entity.type
_entity.pdbx_description
1 polymer ?
#
loop_
_entity_poly.entity_id
_entity_poly.type
_entity_poly.pdbx_seq_one_letter_code
_entity_poly.pdbx_strand_id
1 'polypeptide(L)'
;RGKCIRDELEAFGGHKMACGLSIKKENFNNFNLNLNKNAKLTRDDLTKKIYIDYPLNFPQINMKLIQDLNKLKPFGTDNEKPLFGSRNLKITDIAIFGTNKNVIKLMLEDNGVFQNALLFKDSNEFLKDLKKAYGQEAVTGLLQKSNKNIKIDVIYSIDVNNFRGYSSIELRLKSYRVNGEKDDNRRFN
;
A
#
# COMPACT_ATOMS: atom_id res chain seq x y z
N ARG A 1 17.99 -41.84 -12.16
CA ARG A 1 18.63 -40.97 -11.14
C ARG A 1 18.38 -39.53 -11.55
N GLY A 2 17.54 -38.78 -10.85
CA GLY A 2 17.29 -37.37 -11.18
C GLY A 2 18.48 -36.52 -10.74
N LYS A 3 19.01 -35.68 -11.64
CA LYS A 3 20.09 -34.73 -11.34
C LYS A 3 19.57 -33.70 -10.34
N CYS A 4 20.30 -33.44 -9.26
CA CYS A 4 19.88 -32.48 -8.24
C CYS A 4 20.19 -31.07 -8.75
N ILE A 5 19.31 -30.09 -8.52
CA ILE A 5 19.55 -28.67 -8.88
C ILE A 5 20.88 -28.16 -8.28
N ARG A 6 21.27 -28.71 -7.13
CA ARG A 6 22.54 -28.42 -6.48
C ARG A 6 23.76 -28.74 -7.36
N ASP A 7 23.64 -29.73 -8.23
CA ASP A 7 24.74 -30.19 -9.10
C ASP A 7 24.97 -29.25 -10.30
N GLU A 8 24.10 -28.24 -10.48
CA GLU A 8 24.16 -27.26 -11.57
C GLU A 8 24.76 -25.92 -11.12
N LEU A 9 24.98 -25.75 -9.81
CA LEU A 9 25.53 -24.54 -9.19
C LEU A 9 27.02 -24.69 -8.89
N GLU A 10 27.80 -23.65 -9.15
CA GLU A 10 29.22 -23.56 -8.78
C GLU A 10 29.40 -23.08 -7.34
N ALA A 11 28.52 -22.19 -6.88
CA ALA A 11 28.46 -21.70 -5.51
C ALA A 11 27.03 -21.27 -5.16
N PHE A 12 26.65 -21.38 -3.89
CA PHE A 12 25.40 -20.81 -3.38
C PHE A 12 25.53 -20.49 -1.89
N GLY A 13 24.82 -19.47 -1.44
CA GLY A 13 24.77 -19.04 -0.03
C GLY A 13 23.68 -18.01 0.21
N GLY A 14 23.27 -17.81 1.46
CA GLY A 14 22.23 -16.83 1.78
C GLY A 14 21.51 -17.07 3.09
N HIS A 15 20.63 -16.12 3.43
CA HIS A 15 19.70 -16.20 4.56
C HIS A 15 18.28 -16.44 4.04
N LYS A 16 17.34 -16.74 4.95
CA LYS A 16 15.96 -17.13 4.62
C LYS A 16 15.22 -16.15 3.67
N MET A 17 15.66 -14.89 3.63
CA MET A 17 15.07 -13.81 2.82
C MET A 17 15.89 -13.41 1.57
N ALA A 18 17.12 -13.92 1.40
CA ALA A 18 17.99 -13.57 0.28
C ALA A 18 19.06 -14.64 0.05
N CYS A 19 19.26 -15.06 -1.20
CA CYS A 19 20.35 -15.96 -1.57
C CYS A 19 21.10 -15.46 -2.80
N GLY A 20 22.39 -15.77 -2.85
CA GLY A 20 23.27 -15.60 -4.01
C GLY A 20 23.66 -16.96 -4.56
N LEU A 21 23.73 -17.06 -5.89
CA LEU A 21 24.05 -18.28 -6.63
C LEU A 21 25.07 -17.94 -7.73
N SER A 22 25.98 -18.87 -8.03
CA SER A 22 26.85 -18.83 -9.21
C SER A 22 26.61 -20.06 -10.07
N ILE A 23 26.44 -19.88 -11.38
CA ILE A 23 26.10 -20.93 -12.34
C ILE A 23 26.81 -20.69 -13.68
N LYS A 24 27.26 -21.76 -14.32
CA LYS A 24 27.75 -21.70 -15.70
C LYS A 24 26.63 -21.32 -16.64
N LYS A 25 26.89 -20.38 -17.57
CA LYS A 25 25.90 -19.89 -18.54
C LYS A 25 25.20 -21.02 -19.31
N GLU A 26 25.94 -22.07 -19.64
CA GLU A 26 25.46 -23.26 -20.35
C GLU A 26 24.40 -24.05 -19.56
N ASN A 27 24.47 -24.02 -18.22
CA ASN A 27 23.55 -24.74 -17.33
C ASN A 27 22.30 -23.92 -16.98
N PHE A 28 22.26 -22.62 -17.31
CA PHE A 28 21.20 -21.71 -16.89
C PHE A 28 19.80 -22.17 -17.33
N ASN A 29 19.66 -22.63 -18.57
CA ASN A 29 18.36 -23.07 -19.10
C ASN A 29 17.83 -24.29 -18.34
N ASN A 30 18.69 -25.26 -18.04
CA ASN A 30 18.32 -26.45 -17.29
C ASN A 30 17.97 -26.11 -15.83
N PHE A 31 18.77 -25.24 -15.22
CA PHE A 31 18.55 -24.73 -13.88
C PHE A 31 17.23 -24.00 -13.75
N ASN A 32 16.92 -23.09 -14.67
CA ASN A 32 15.66 -22.33 -14.67
C ASN A 32 14.44 -23.26 -14.79
N LEU A 33 14.50 -24.26 -15.67
CA LEU A 33 13.42 -25.22 -15.85
C LEU A 33 13.22 -26.10 -14.61
N ASN A 34 14.32 -26.62 -14.05
CA ASN A 34 14.27 -27.45 -12.84
C ASN A 34 13.85 -26.65 -11.61
N LEU A 35 14.32 -25.40 -11.45
CA LEU A 35 13.96 -24.51 -10.35
C LEU A 35 12.46 -24.22 -10.37
N ASN A 36 11.92 -23.80 -11.52
CA ASN A 36 10.48 -23.53 -11.65
C ASN A 36 9.63 -24.79 -11.46
N LYS A 37 10.11 -25.95 -11.91
CA LYS A 37 9.41 -27.23 -11.70
C LYS A 37 9.38 -27.67 -10.23
N ASN A 38 10.43 -27.36 -9.47
CA ASN A 38 10.54 -27.73 -8.05
C ASN A 38 10.06 -26.61 -7.10
N ALA A 39 9.78 -25.42 -7.61
CA ALA A 39 9.19 -24.34 -6.83
C ALA A 39 7.79 -24.76 -6.36
N LYS A 40 7.61 -24.85 -5.04
CA LYS A 40 6.33 -25.18 -4.40
C LYS A 40 5.49 -23.92 -4.10
N LEU A 41 5.81 -22.80 -4.74
CA LEU A 41 5.13 -21.54 -4.51
C LEU A 41 3.73 -21.60 -5.09
N THR A 42 2.74 -21.30 -4.27
CA THR A 42 1.37 -21.09 -4.71
C THR A 42 1.20 -19.66 -5.23
N ARG A 43 0.11 -19.40 -5.96
CA ARG A 43 -0.25 -18.02 -6.32
C ARG A 43 -0.43 -17.14 -5.09
N ASP A 44 -0.86 -17.71 -3.97
CA ASP A 44 -1.04 -16.99 -2.71
C ASP A 44 0.30 -16.59 -2.07
N ASP A 45 1.36 -17.40 -2.24
CA ASP A 45 2.72 -17.07 -1.77
C ASP A 45 3.36 -15.95 -2.61
N LEU A 46 2.93 -15.81 -3.86
CA LEU A 46 3.35 -14.75 -4.78
C LEU A 46 2.48 -13.49 -4.66
N THR A 47 1.37 -13.56 -3.93
CA THR A 47 0.47 -12.42 -3.74
C THR A 47 0.90 -11.62 -2.53
N LYS A 48 1.18 -10.33 -2.75
CA LYS A 48 1.52 -9.41 -1.67
C LYS A 48 0.31 -9.24 -0.74
N LYS A 49 0.37 -9.87 0.44
CA LYS A 49 -0.61 -9.69 1.52
C LYS A 49 -0.24 -8.44 2.31
N ILE A 50 -1.23 -7.57 2.54
CA ILE A 50 -1.07 -6.42 3.43
C ILE A 50 -1.96 -6.71 4.64
N TYR A 51 -1.32 -7.02 5.76
CA TYR A 51 -1.99 -7.20 7.03
C TYR A 51 -2.32 -5.81 7.60
N ILE A 52 -3.57 -5.64 8.04
CA ILE A 52 -3.98 -4.50 8.84
C ILE A 52 -4.00 -4.92 10.31
N ASP A 53 -3.48 -4.10 11.20
CA ASP A 53 -3.50 -4.38 12.63
C ASP A 53 -4.92 -4.17 13.20
N TYR A 54 -5.62 -3.14 12.71
CA TYR A 54 -6.96 -2.82 13.20
C TYR A 54 -7.81 -2.03 12.18
N PRO A 55 -9.10 -2.38 11.99
CA PRO A 55 -10.03 -1.53 11.26
C PRO A 55 -10.38 -0.30 12.11
N LEU A 56 -10.12 0.89 11.59
CA LEU A 56 -10.24 2.13 12.35
C LEU A 56 -11.06 3.16 11.57
N ASN A 57 -12.15 3.65 12.16
CA ASN A 57 -12.93 4.72 11.54
C ASN A 57 -12.39 6.08 11.99
N PHE A 58 -12.51 7.12 11.17
CA PHE A 58 -11.95 8.43 11.49
C PHE A 58 -12.48 9.07 12.77
N PRO A 59 -13.76 8.90 13.17
CA PRO A 59 -14.25 9.39 14.46
C PRO A 59 -13.49 8.83 15.67
N GLN A 60 -12.82 7.68 15.54
CA GLN A 60 -12.02 7.07 16.60
C GLN A 60 -10.59 7.62 16.65
N ILE A 61 -10.16 8.34 15.61
CA ILE A 61 -8.83 8.93 15.51
C ILE A 61 -8.79 10.22 16.33
N ASN A 62 -8.36 10.10 17.58
CA ASN A 62 -8.27 11.22 18.53
C ASN A 62 -6.88 11.33 19.16
N MET A 63 -6.67 12.40 19.93
CA MET A 63 -5.38 12.66 20.58
C MET A 63 -4.96 11.55 21.56
N LYS A 64 -5.90 10.87 22.21
CA LYS A 64 -5.58 9.75 23.11
C LYS A 64 -4.98 8.58 22.33
N LEU A 65 -5.59 8.18 21.21
CA LEU A 65 -5.05 7.16 20.33
C LEU A 65 -3.62 7.51 19.89
N ILE A 66 -3.40 8.76 19.49
CA ILE A 66 -2.07 9.23 19.09
C ILE A 66 -1.05 9.13 20.24
N GLN A 67 -1.43 9.52 21.45
CA GLN A 67 -0.58 9.39 22.62
C GLN A 67 -0.24 7.93 22.90
N ASP A 68 -1.21 7.03 22.79
CA ASP A 68 -1.00 5.60 22.97
C ASP A 68 -0.08 5.02 21.88
N LEU A 69 -0.24 5.43 20.63
CA LEU A 69 0.67 5.06 19.53
C LEU A 69 2.09 5.58 19.75
N ASN A 70 2.25 6.78 20.32
CA ASN A 70 3.56 7.33 20.61
C ASN A 70 4.33 6.52 21.68
N LYS A 71 3.63 5.82 22.58
CA LYS A 71 4.27 4.93 23.58
C LYS A 71 4.91 3.69 22.94
N LEU A 72 4.51 3.33 21.72
CA LEU A 72 5.05 2.19 20.98
C LEU A 72 6.36 2.53 20.23
N LYS A 73 6.82 3.77 20.29
CA LYS A 73 8.09 4.19 19.68
C LYS A 73 9.29 3.58 20.43
N PRO A 74 10.44 3.41 19.74
CA PRO A 74 10.76 3.84 18.38
C PRO A 74 10.25 2.88 17.31
N PHE A 75 9.80 3.44 16.19
CA PHE A 75 9.46 2.64 15.01
C PHE A 75 10.68 2.47 14.09
N GLY A 76 10.77 1.33 13.42
CA GLY A 76 11.87 0.96 12.54
C GLY A 76 11.64 -0.41 11.90
N THR A 77 12.69 -1.01 11.37
CA THR A 77 12.62 -2.33 10.70
C THR A 77 12.12 -3.43 11.62
N ASP A 78 12.47 -3.38 12.92
CA ASP A 78 12.05 -4.39 13.91
C ASP A 78 10.75 -4.05 14.64
N ASN A 79 10.22 -2.83 14.45
CA ASN A 79 8.98 -2.36 15.07
C ASN A 79 8.27 -1.41 14.10
N GLU A 80 7.51 -1.99 13.17
CA GLU A 80 6.81 -1.21 12.16
C GLU A 80 5.70 -0.36 12.79
N LYS A 81 5.38 0.77 12.16
CA LYS A 81 4.22 1.57 12.56
C LYS A 81 2.94 0.75 12.35
N PRO A 82 2.00 0.74 13.32
CA PRO A 82 0.70 0.11 13.13
C PRO A 82 -0.01 0.60 11.88
N LEU A 83 -0.59 -0.33 11.12
CA LEU A 83 -1.37 -0.12 9.92
C LEU A 83 -2.86 -0.30 10.23
N PHE A 84 -3.61 0.73 9.87
CA PHE A 84 -5.06 0.78 10.02
C PHE A 84 -5.74 0.67 8.67
N GLY A 85 -6.95 0.13 8.66
CA GLY A 85 -7.80 0.07 7.48
C GLY A 85 -9.11 0.82 7.68
N SER A 86 -9.50 1.64 6.70
CA SER A 86 -10.84 2.23 6.62
C SER A 86 -11.42 2.00 5.24
N ARG A 87 -12.74 1.86 5.17
CA ARG A 87 -13.44 1.57 3.92
C ARG A 87 -14.45 2.66 3.58
N ASN A 88 -14.80 2.72 2.29
CA ASN A 88 -15.86 3.56 1.74
C ASN A 88 -15.66 5.05 2.02
N LEU A 89 -14.41 5.49 2.09
CA LEU A 89 -14.04 6.87 2.36
C LEU A 89 -14.29 7.74 1.14
N LYS A 90 -14.93 8.89 1.35
CA LYS A 90 -15.19 9.85 0.28
C LYS A 90 -13.97 10.74 0.05
N ILE A 91 -13.51 10.87 -1.19
CA ILE A 91 -12.50 11.87 -1.54
C ILE A 91 -13.21 13.21 -1.72
N THR A 92 -12.90 14.16 -0.84
CA THR A 92 -13.56 15.47 -0.83
C THR A 92 -12.71 16.59 -1.39
N ASP A 93 -11.38 16.40 -1.41
CA ASP A 93 -10.41 17.26 -2.09
C ASP A 93 -9.15 16.47 -2.47
N ILE A 94 -8.46 16.93 -3.50
CA ILE A 94 -7.18 16.36 -3.97
C ILE A 94 -6.23 17.47 -4.37
N ALA A 95 -4.97 17.34 -3.95
CA ALA A 95 -3.88 18.19 -4.39
C ALA A 95 -2.66 17.34 -4.72
N ILE A 96 -1.95 17.70 -5.79
CA ILE A 96 -0.77 16.96 -6.28
C ILE A 96 0.44 17.88 -6.16
N PHE A 97 1.50 17.36 -5.56
CA PHE A 97 2.74 18.07 -5.26
C PHE A 97 3.97 17.31 -5.77
N GLY A 98 5.11 18.00 -5.74
CA GLY A 98 6.41 17.48 -6.15
C GLY A 98 6.68 17.69 -7.64
N THR A 99 7.94 17.89 -8.01
CA THR A 99 8.39 18.11 -9.39
C THR A 99 7.95 16.96 -10.32
N ASN A 100 7.97 15.74 -9.79
CA ASN A 100 7.57 14.52 -10.50
C ASN A 100 6.09 14.15 -10.27
N LYS A 101 5.29 15.02 -9.63
CA LYS A 101 3.87 14.78 -9.31
C LYS A 101 3.61 13.43 -8.61
N ASN A 102 4.46 13.11 -7.64
CA ASN A 102 4.50 11.84 -6.92
C ASN A 102 3.98 11.93 -5.48
N VAL A 103 3.51 13.10 -5.06
CA VAL A 103 2.93 13.30 -3.72
C VAL A 103 1.49 13.76 -3.90
N ILE A 104 0.55 12.93 -3.48
CA ILE A 104 -0.88 13.18 -3.59
C ILE A 104 -1.41 13.43 -2.18
N LYS A 105 -1.96 14.60 -1.94
CA LYS A 105 -2.70 14.92 -0.72
C LYS A 105 -4.19 14.78 -0.98
N LEU A 106 -4.87 14.04 -0.13
CA LEU A 106 -6.30 13.81 -0.18
C LEU A 106 -6.93 14.37 1.09
N MET A 107 -8.11 14.94 0.96
CA MET A 107 -9.03 15.11 2.09
C MET A 107 -10.05 13.98 2.03
N LEU A 108 -9.98 13.08 3.00
CA LEU A 108 -10.87 11.92 3.09
C LEU A 108 -11.95 12.19 4.13
N GLU A 109 -13.18 11.81 3.82
CA GLU A 109 -14.33 11.92 4.72
C GLU A 109 -14.86 10.53 5.09
N ASP A 110 -15.12 10.35 6.38
CA ASP A 110 -15.72 9.17 6.99
C ASP A 110 -16.72 9.62 8.05
N ASN A 111 -18.01 9.36 7.80
CA ASN A 111 -19.11 9.69 8.72
C ASN A 111 -19.08 11.15 9.21
N GLY A 112 -18.81 12.09 8.31
CA GLY A 112 -18.73 13.53 8.58
C GLY A 112 -17.42 13.99 9.23
N VAL A 113 -16.48 13.08 9.51
CA VAL A 113 -15.14 13.42 10.00
C VAL A 113 -14.16 13.46 8.83
N PHE A 114 -13.37 14.51 8.78
CA PHE A 114 -12.42 14.77 7.69
C PHE A 114 -10.99 14.56 8.17
N GLN A 115 -10.17 13.86 7.38
CA GLN A 115 -8.76 13.67 7.66
C GLN A 115 -7.90 13.94 6.44
N ASN A 116 -6.77 14.61 6.67
CA ASN A 116 -5.73 14.77 5.66
C ASN A 116 -5.00 13.44 5.49
N ALA A 117 -4.80 13.03 4.24
CA ALA A 117 -4.05 11.85 3.88
C ALA A 117 -3.00 12.17 2.82
N LEU A 118 -1.82 11.58 2.95
CA LEU A 118 -0.73 11.67 1.98
C LEU A 118 -0.45 10.30 1.38
N LEU A 119 -0.44 10.24 0.05
CA LEU A 119 -0.07 9.09 -0.75
C LEU A 119 1.15 9.44 -1.59
N PHE A 120 2.21 8.65 -1.45
CA PHE A 120 3.41 8.76 -2.27
C PHE A 120 3.32 7.77 -3.42
N LYS A 121 2.82 8.25 -4.55
CA LYS A 121 2.61 7.45 -5.76
C LYS A 121 2.56 8.39 -6.96
N ASP A 122 2.91 7.88 -8.15
CA ASP A 122 2.66 8.59 -9.39
C ASP A 122 1.18 8.97 -9.51
N SER A 123 0.92 10.28 -9.63
CA SER A 123 -0.44 10.80 -9.71
C SER A 123 -1.19 10.39 -10.98
N ASN A 124 -0.51 10.16 -12.10
CA ASN A 124 -1.18 9.70 -13.31
C ASN A 124 -1.68 8.27 -13.13
N GLU A 125 -0.92 7.41 -12.45
CA GLU A 125 -1.35 6.05 -12.11
C GLU A 125 -2.59 6.09 -11.20
N PHE A 126 -2.55 6.88 -10.12
CA PHE A 126 -3.68 7.05 -9.22
C PHE A 126 -4.94 7.57 -9.95
N LEU A 127 -4.80 8.62 -10.76
CA LEU A 127 -5.91 9.19 -11.52
C LEU A 127 -6.44 8.20 -12.58
N LYS A 128 -5.57 7.39 -13.19
CA LYS A 128 -5.99 6.33 -14.12
C LYS A 128 -6.87 5.29 -13.43
N ASP A 129 -6.52 4.87 -12.22
CA ASP A 129 -7.33 3.93 -11.43
C ASP A 129 -8.71 4.52 -11.10
N LEU A 130 -8.75 5.80 -10.70
CA LEU A 130 -10.03 6.48 -10.46
C LEU A 130 -10.87 6.57 -11.73
N LYS A 131 -10.28 6.93 -12.87
CA LYS A 131 -10.98 7.04 -14.16
C LYS A 131 -11.53 5.71 -14.63
N LYS A 132 -10.79 4.62 -14.41
CA LYS A 132 -11.23 3.26 -14.76
C LYS A 132 -12.51 2.88 -14.00
N ALA A 133 -12.61 3.27 -12.74
CA ALA A 133 -13.72 2.89 -11.86
C ALA A 133 -14.93 3.84 -11.95
N TYR A 134 -14.70 5.15 -12.05
CA TYR A 134 -15.75 6.17 -11.96
C TYR A 134 -15.97 6.97 -13.25
N GLY A 135 -15.15 6.75 -14.28
CA GLY A 135 -15.19 7.51 -15.52
C GLY A 135 -14.44 8.84 -15.45
N GLN A 136 -14.15 9.39 -16.64
CA GLN A 136 -13.37 10.62 -16.78
C GLN A 136 -14.10 11.84 -16.19
N GLU A 137 -15.41 11.93 -16.36
CA GLU A 137 -16.22 13.07 -15.88
C GLU A 137 -16.18 13.20 -14.35
N ALA A 138 -16.34 12.09 -13.63
CA ALA A 138 -16.27 12.09 -12.17
C ALA A 138 -14.90 12.55 -11.66
N VAL A 139 -13.81 12.08 -12.30
CA VAL A 139 -12.44 12.47 -11.93
C VAL A 139 -12.15 13.93 -12.27
N THR A 140 -12.61 14.41 -13.42
CA THR A 140 -12.53 15.84 -13.76
C THR A 140 -13.28 16.69 -12.74
N GLY A 141 -14.48 16.26 -12.35
CA GLY A 141 -15.26 16.94 -11.31
C GLY A 141 -14.59 16.94 -9.94
N LEU A 142 -13.87 15.87 -9.58
CA LEU A 142 -13.06 15.83 -8.36
C LEU A 142 -11.92 16.86 -8.41
N LEU A 143 -11.19 16.92 -9.52
CA LEU A 143 -10.09 17.87 -9.72
C LEU A 143 -10.57 19.33 -9.74
N GLN A 144 -11.78 19.58 -10.23
CA GLN A 144 -12.43 20.89 -10.24
C GLN A 144 -13.22 21.19 -8.96
N LYS A 145 -13.20 20.28 -7.97
CA LYS A 145 -13.94 20.36 -6.70
C LYS A 145 -15.47 20.45 -6.84
N SER A 146 -16.02 20.05 -7.99
CA SER A 146 -17.45 20.09 -8.33
C SER A 146 -18.18 18.75 -8.10
N ASN A 147 -17.48 17.62 -8.19
CA ASN A 147 -18.03 16.29 -7.92
C ASN A 147 -17.16 15.53 -6.90
N LYS A 148 -17.76 15.07 -5.80
CA LYS A 148 -17.05 14.43 -4.68
C LYS A 148 -17.48 12.98 -4.44
N ASN A 149 -18.20 12.36 -5.37
CA ASN A 149 -18.79 11.02 -5.13
C ASN A 149 -17.83 9.85 -5.39
N ILE A 150 -16.51 10.12 -5.48
CA ILE A 150 -15.48 9.09 -5.59
C ILE A 150 -15.16 8.57 -4.21
N LYS A 151 -15.20 7.24 -4.05
CA LYS A 151 -14.89 6.57 -2.79
C LYS A 151 -13.74 5.57 -2.93
N ILE A 152 -12.97 5.46 -1.87
CA ILE A 152 -11.82 4.55 -1.77
C ILE A 152 -11.80 3.84 -0.42
N ASP A 153 -11.20 2.65 -0.40
CA ASP A 153 -10.71 2.04 0.83
C ASP A 153 -9.22 2.34 0.94
N VAL A 154 -8.71 2.46 2.16
CA VAL A 154 -7.31 2.80 2.39
C VAL A 154 -6.72 1.99 3.54
N ILE A 155 -5.43 1.69 3.38
CA ILE A 155 -4.57 1.20 4.46
C ILE A 155 -3.55 2.30 4.75
N TYR A 156 -3.39 2.67 6.01
CA TYR A 156 -2.59 3.81 6.41
C TYR A 156 -1.97 3.66 7.79
N SER A 157 -0.86 4.34 8.01
CA SER A 157 -0.35 4.64 9.35
C SER A 157 -0.73 6.06 9.75
N ILE A 158 -0.97 6.30 11.04
CA ILE A 158 -1.26 7.63 11.57
C ILE A 158 0.06 8.35 11.89
N ASP A 159 0.16 9.61 11.51
CA ASP A 159 1.26 10.50 11.90
C ASP A 159 0.74 11.80 12.52
N VAL A 160 1.62 12.49 13.24
CA VAL A 160 1.34 13.82 13.80
C VAL A 160 2.24 14.82 13.10
N ASN A 161 1.63 15.74 12.36
CA ASN A 161 2.32 16.87 11.80
C ASN A 161 2.33 18.03 12.79
N ASN A 162 3.51 18.51 13.16
CA ASN A 162 3.69 19.67 14.03
C ASN A 162 4.14 20.86 13.20
N PHE A 163 3.27 21.85 13.04
CA PHE A 163 3.59 23.07 12.29
C PHE A 163 3.21 24.31 13.09
N ARG A 164 4.21 25.17 13.34
CA ARG A 164 4.04 26.44 14.10
C ARG A 164 3.32 26.27 15.45
N GLY A 165 3.61 25.18 16.17
CA GLY A 165 3.00 24.88 17.47
C GLY A 165 1.63 24.20 17.41
N TYR A 166 1.06 23.99 16.22
CA TYR A 166 -0.16 23.23 16.03
C TYR A 166 0.14 21.80 15.60
N SER A 167 -0.36 20.84 16.37
CA SER A 167 -0.36 19.43 16.00
C SER A 167 -1.62 19.12 15.21
N SER A 168 -1.46 18.48 14.05
CA SER A 168 -2.55 17.98 13.24
C SER A 168 -2.32 16.51 12.91
N ILE A 169 -3.42 15.78 12.78
CA ILE A 169 -3.40 14.38 12.41
C ILE A 169 -3.21 14.30 10.90
N GLU A 170 -2.30 13.45 10.46
CA GLU A 170 -2.05 13.20 9.05
C GLU A 170 -1.92 11.70 8.79
N LEU A 171 -2.73 11.18 7.88
CA LEU A 171 -2.69 9.77 7.50
C LEU A 171 -1.65 9.57 6.41
N ARG A 172 -0.76 8.59 6.58
CA ARG A 172 0.19 8.17 5.55
C ARG A 172 -0.34 6.92 4.88
N LEU A 173 -0.87 7.07 3.66
CA LEU A 173 -1.45 5.96 2.91
C LEU A 173 -0.33 5.02 2.43
N LYS A 174 -0.49 3.73 2.74
CA LYS A 174 0.36 2.64 2.24
C LYS A 174 -0.26 1.97 1.02
N SER A 175 -1.57 1.86 0.99
CA SER A 175 -2.33 1.27 -0.10
C SER A 175 -3.73 1.87 -0.17
N TYR A 176 -4.35 1.79 -1.34
CA TYR A 176 -5.74 2.16 -1.55
C TYR A 176 -6.41 1.16 -2.50
N ARG A 177 -7.73 1.09 -2.43
CA ARG A 177 -8.60 0.41 -3.39
C ARG A 177 -9.68 1.37 -3.83
N VAL A 178 -9.97 1.41 -5.12
CA VAL A 178 -11.01 2.27 -5.68
C VAL A 178 -12.33 1.52 -5.70
N ASN A 179 -13.34 2.06 -5.03
CA ASN A 179 -14.63 1.38 -4.86
C ASN A 179 -15.53 1.65 -6.07
N GLY A 180 -15.21 1.08 -7.22
CA GLY A 180 -16.04 1.11 -8.42
C GLY A 180 -15.84 -0.09 -9.35
N GLU A 181 -14.87 -0.96 -9.04
CA GLU A 181 -14.85 -2.31 -9.60
C GLU A 181 -15.91 -3.16 -8.89
N LYS A 182 -16.76 -3.84 -9.65
CA LYS A 182 -17.60 -4.94 -9.16
C LYS A 182 -16.67 -6.07 -8.68
N ASP A 183 -16.08 -5.96 -7.50
CA ASP A 183 -15.33 -7.06 -6.90
C ASP A 183 -15.62 -7.13 -5.39
N ASP A 184 -16.77 -7.74 -5.08
CA ASP A 184 -17.31 -7.99 -3.74
C ASP A 184 -16.51 -9.06 -2.96
N ASN A 185 -15.44 -9.64 -3.55
CA ASN A 185 -14.83 -10.88 -3.07
C ASN A 185 -13.36 -10.81 -2.63
N ARG A 186 -12.76 -9.63 -2.43
CA ARG A 186 -11.45 -9.54 -1.73
C ARG A 186 -11.64 -8.97 -0.34
N ARG A 187 -11.92 -9.88 0.61
CA ARG A 187 -11.74 -9.62 2.03
C ARG A 187 -10.25 -9.39 2.29
N PHE A 188 -9.94 -8.33 3.03
CA PHE A 188 -8.62 -8.19 3.63
C PHE A 188 -8.49 -9.33 4.63
N ASN A 189 -7.68 -10.35 4.29
CA ASN A 189 -7.22 -11.38 5.21
C ASN A 189 -5.79 -11.02 5.62
#